data_AF-A0A963LC41-F1
#
_entry.id   AF-A0A963LC41-F1
#
_cell.length_a   1.000
_cell.length_b   1.000
_cell.length_c   1.000
_cell.angle_alpha   90.00
_cell.angle_beta   90.00
_cell.angle_gamma   90.00
#
_symmetry.space_group_name_H-M   'P 1'
#
loop_
_entity.id
_entity.type
_entity.pdbx_description
1 polymer ?
#
loop_
_entity_poly.entity_id
_entity_poly.type
_entity_poly.pdbx_seq_one_letter_code
_entity_poly.pdbx_strand_id
1 'polypeptide(L)'
;MWAQMSDEELLTRSDLIVMGEWVGQSEPLTLGGTVRVELGAIAIAEVLKGPKGVNATSAPTVALVRVAPAAAPASSSDLAYRRGQRGLWLLRLDPGGSSGIYLADHPQRFVPADKDAGRIARLRALLGRT
;
A
#
# COMPACT_ATOMS: atom_id res chain seq x y z
N MET A 1 21.67 8.30 1.69
CA MET A 1 21.74 7.06 0.88
C MET A 1 20.80 6.05 1.53
N TRP A 2 19.68 5.71 0.89
CA TRP A 2 18.77 4.69 1.41
C TRP A 2 19.23 3.33 0.92
N ALA A 3 19.47 2.41 1.86
CA ALA A 3 19.75 1.02 1.52
C ALA A 3 18.47 0.43 0.91
N GLN A 4 18.57 -0.16 -0.29
CA GLN A 4 17.46 -0.92 -0.84
C GLN A 4 17.13 -2.07 0.10
N MET A 5 15.86 -2.16 0.52
CA MET A 5 15.40 -3.34 1.24
C MET A 5 15.43 -4.53 0.27
N SER A 6 15.83 -5.71 0.77
CA SER A 6 15.60 -6.95 0.05
C SER A 6 14.11 -7.21 -0.12
N ASP A 7 13.75 -8.03 -1.11
CA ASP A 7 12.34 -8.41 -1.33
C ASP A 7 11.80 -9.14 -0.09
N GLU A 8 12.61 -9.98 0.56
CA GLU A 8 12.26 -10.70 1.80
C GLU A 8 11.97 -9.75 2.97
N GLU A 9 12.80 -8.72 3.15
CA GLU A 9 12.57 -7.69 4.18
C GLU A 9 11.29 -6.90 3.89
N LEU A 10 11.05 -6.54 2.62
CA LEU A 10 9.83 -5.86 2.18
C LEU A 10 8.59 -6.69 2.49
N LEU A 11 8.61 -7.99 2.15
CA LEU A 11 7.50 -8.90 2.44
C LEU A 11 7.28 -9.06 3.95
N THR A 12 8.35 -9.21 4.73
CA THR A 12 8.28 -9.35 6.19
C THR A 12 7.70 -8.11 6.84
N ARG A 13 8.17 -6.93 6.44
CA ARG A 13 7.73 -5.62 6.95
C ARG A 13 6.46 -5.10 6.28
N SER A 14 5.64 -5.96 5.70
CA SER A 14 4.34 -5.59 5.14
C SER A 14 3.25 -6.37 5.84
N ASP A 15 2.25 -5.64 6.33
CA ASP A 15 1.11 -6.17 7.07
C ASP A 15 -0.02 -6.60 6.12
N LEU A 16 -0.13 -5.94 4.97
CA LEU A 16 -1.08 -6.25 3.90
C LEU A 16 -0.37 -6.20 2.56
N ILE A 17 -0.52 -7.25 1.74
CA ILE A 17 -0.02 -7.28 0.37
C ILE A 17 -1.18 -7.62 -0.55
N VAL A 18 -1.47 -6.72 -1.49
CA VAL A 18 -2.63 -6.84 -2.37
C VAL A 18 -2.25 -6.52 -3.80
N MET A 19 -2.90 -7.20 -4.74
CA MET A 19 -3.04 -6.70 -6.08
C MET A 19 -4.27 -5.82 -6.16
N GLY A 20 -4.12 -4.62 -6.71
CA GLY A 20 -5.23 -3.71 -6.82
C GLY A 20 -4.96 -2.51 -7.70
N GLU A 21 -6.00 -1.69 -7.83
CA GLU A 21 -5.99 -0.45 -8.59
C GLU A 21 -6.13 0.75 -7.65
N TRP A 22 -5.30 1.77 -7.86
CA TRP A 22 -5.47 3.05 -7.19
C TRP A 22 -6.71 3.77 -7.72
N VAL A 23 -7.73 3.90 -6.87
CA VAL A 23 -9.00 4.54 -7.25
C VAL A 23 -8.88 6.05 -7.15
N GLY A 24 -8.17 6.57 -6.17
CA GLY A 24 -8.04 8.02 -5.98
C GLY A 24 -7.74 8.38 -4.53
N GLN A 25 -7.82 9.67 -4.26
CA GLN A 25 -7.58 10.29 -2.95
C GLN A 25 -8.83 11.05 -2.53
N SER A 26 -9.11 11.06 -1.23
CA SER A 26 -10.15 11.87 -0.63
C SER A 26 -9.69 13.32 -0.53
N GLU A 27 -10.64 14.22 -0.34
CA GLU A 27 -10.31 15.53 0.22
C GLU A 27 -9.71 15.38 1.63
N PRO A 28 -8.93 16.35 2.11
CA PRO A 28 -8.31 16.28 3.42
C PRO A 28 -9.37 16.27 4.53
N LEU A 29 -9.36 15.22 5.35
CA LEU A 29 -10.25 15.07 6.50
C LEU A 29 -9.59 15.66 7.74
N THR A 30 -10.34 16.46 8.51
CA THR A 30 -9.88 16.97 9.80
C THR A 30 -10.45 16.10 10.92
N LEU A 31 -9.59 15.31 11.57
CA LEU A 31 -9.93 14.50 12.73
C LEU A 31 -9.65 15.31 14.01
N GLY A 32 -10.64 15.38 14.90
CA GLY A 32 -10.50 16.04 16.21
C GLY A 32 -10.22 17.54 16.17
N GLY A 33 -10.44 18.20 15.02
CA GLY A 33 -10.23 19.65 14.85
C GLY A 33 -8.78 20.08 14.57
N THR A 34 -7.80 19.20 14.66
CA THR A 34 -6.37 19.54 14.52
C THR A 34 -5.59 18.63 13.58
N VAL A 35 -5.99 17.38 13.41
CA VAL A 35 -5.23 16.41 12.60
C VAL A 35 -5.81 16.34 11.20
N ARG A 36 -5.06 16.83 10.21
CA ARG A 36 -5.44 16.75 8.79
C ARG A 36 -4.89 15.45 8.19
N VAL A 37 -5.78 14.63 7.65
CA VAL A 37 -5.46 13.32 7.06
C VAL A 37 -6.00 13.26 5.64
N GLU A 38 -5.15 12.93 4.69
CA GLU A 38 -5.54 12.59 3.32
C GLU A 38 -5.43 11.08 3.14
N LEU A 39 -6.50 10.47 2.63
CA LEU A 39 -6.56 9.02 2.42
C LEU A 39 -6.79 8.73 0.95
N GLY A 40 -6.01 7.80 0.41
CA GLY A 40 -6.31 7.16 -0.85
C GLY A 40 -6.92 5.78 -0.69
N ALA A 41 -7.49 5.29 -1.77
CA ALA A 41 -8.17 4.01 -1.81
C ALA A 41 -7.58 3.12 -2.91
N ILE A 42 -7.31 1.86 -2.55
CA ILE A 42 -6.97 0.80 -3.49
C ILE A 42 -8.16 -0.14 -3.59
N ALA A 43 -8.72 -0.31 -4.79
CA ALA A 43 -9.66 -1.37 -5.08
C ALA A 43 -8.88 -2.69 -5.16
N ILE A 44 -9.18 -3.61 -4.24
CA ILE A 44 -8.45 -4.87 -4.11
C ILE A 44 -9.04 -5.88 -5.11
N ALA A 45 -8.18 -6.39 -5.99
CA ALA A 45 -8.50 -7.50 -6.87
C ALA A 45 -8.13 -8.85 -6.22
N GLU A 46 -7.05 -8.88 -5.43
CA GLU A 46 -6.55 -10.10 -4.79
C GLU A 46 -5.73 -9.75 -3.55
N VAL A 47 -5.91 -10.52 -2.47
CA VAL A 47 -5.08 -10.43 -1.25
C VAL A 47 -4.06 -11.55 -1.26
N LEU A 48 -2.78 -11.19 -1.15
CA LEU A 48 -1.65 -12.14 -1.14
C LEU A 48 -1.07 -12.35 0.26
N LYS A 49 -1.20 -11.36 1.14
CA LYS A 49 -0.86 -11.43 2.57
C LYS A 49 -1.77 -10.46 3.31
N GLY A 50 -2.27 -10.83 4.49
CA GLY A 50 -3.11 -9.95 5.30
C GLY A 50 -3.26 -10.45 6.73
N PRO A 51 -3.95 -9.69 7.60
CA PRO A 51 -4.18 -10.08 8.98
C PRO A 51 -4.93 -11.42 9.08
N LYS A 52 -4.62 -12.19 10.13
CA LYS A 52 -5.24 -13.48 10.40
C LYS A 52 -6.77 -13.31 10.50
N GLY A 53 -7.51 -14.07 9.69
CA GLY A 53 -8.97 -13.99 9.61
C GLY A 53 -9.50 -13.37 8.31
N VAL A 54 -8.65 -12.74 7.50
CA VAL A 54 -8.98 -12.35 6.13
C VAL A 54 -8.95 -13.61 5.25
N ASN A 55 -10.12 -14.20 5.02
CA ASN A 55 -10.31 -15.32 4.08
C ASN A 55 -11.02 -14.81 2.81
N ALA A 56 -11.19 -15.67 1.80
CA ALA A 56 -11.83 -15.30 0.52
C ALA A 56 -13.24 -14.69 0.68
N THR A 57 -13.95 -14.99 1.78
CA THR A 57 -15.31 -14.54 2.06
C THR A 57 -15.38 -13.27 2.92
N SER A 58 -14.27 -12.90 3.57
CA SER A 58 -14.13 -11.70 4.40
C SER A 58 -13.01 -10.79 3.92
N ALA A 59 -12.57 -11.00 2.67
CA ALA A 59 -11.54 -10.20 2.04
C ALA A 59 -12.02 -8.75 1.89
N PRO A 60 -11.25 -7.75 2.36
CA PRO A 60 -11.60 -6.37 2.13
C PRO A 60 -11.61 -6.10 0.62
N THR A 61 -12.65 -5.43 0.14
CA THR A 61 -12.74 -4.98 -1.26
C THR A 61 -11.94 -3.70 -1.51
N VAL A 62 -11.60 -2.97 -0.44
CA VAL A 62 -10.85 -1.71 -0.49
C VAL A 62 -9.82 -1.66 0.64
N ALA A 63 -8.62 -1.17 0.35
CA ALA A 63 -7.64 -0.73 1.35
C ALA A 63 -7.53 0.79 1.38
N LEU A 64 -7.54 1.37 2.58
CA LEU A 64 -7.31 2.79 2.80
C LEU A 64 -5.82 3.03 3.05
N VAL A 65 -5.21 3.94 2.29
CA VAL A 65 -3.78 4.27 2.38
C VAL A 65 -3.65 5.74 2.73
N ARG A 66 -2.97 6.06 3.83
CA ARG A 66 -2.63 7.44 4.14
C ARG A 66 -1.62 7.94 3.10
N VAL A 67 -1.93 9.09 2.52
CA VAL A 67 -1.05 9.79 1.56
C VAL A 67 -0.51 11.05 2.19
N ALA A 68 0.66 11.49 1.72
CA ALA A 68 1.18 12.80 2.09
C ALA A 68 0.20 13.89 1.59
N PRO A 69 -0.02 14.96 2.37
CA PRO A 69 -0.88 16.05 1.94
C PRO A 69 -0.41 16.63 0.61
N ALA A 70 -1.33 16.96 -0.30
CA ALA A 70 -0.98 17.57 -1.59
C ALA A 70 -0.16 18.88 -1.45
N ALA A 71 -0.28 19.56 -0.31
CA ALA A 71 0.46 20.80 0.01
C ALA A 71 1.83 20.55 0.66
N ALA A 72 2.20 19.31 0.97
CA ALA A 72 3.50 18.99 1.53
C ALA A 72 4.59 19.00 0.44
N PRO A 73 5.83 19.39 0.76
CA PRO A 73 6.94 19.29 -0.18
C PRO A 73 7.10 17.84 -0.65
N ALA A 74 6.97 17.61 -1.96
CA ALA A 74 7.19 16.30 -2.53
C ALA A 74 8.66 15.90 -2.36
N SER A 75 8.89 14.84 -1.61
CA SER A 75 10.18 14.17 -1.57
C SER A 75 10.30 13.28 -2.82
N SER A 76 11.50 13.18 -3.40
CA SER A 76 11.83 12.19 -4.44
C SER A 76 11.62 10.74 -4.01
N SER A 77 11.31 10.54 -2.75
CA SER A 77 10.98 9.29 -2.10
C SER A 77 9.49 8.99 -2.00
N ASP A 78 8.63 9.94 -2.35
CA ASP A 78 7.19 9.77 -2.26
C ASP A 78 6.67 8.97 -3.45
N LEU A 79 5.68 8.12 -3.18
CA LEU A 79 4.99 7.41 -4.24
C LEU A 79 4.13 8.38 -5.05
N ALA A 80 4.35 8.45 -6.36
CA ALA A 80 3.46 9.18 -7.25
C ALA A 80 2.22 8.33 -7.56
N TYR A 81 1.13 8.58 -6.82
CA TYR A 81 -0.15 7.92 -7.01
C TYR A 81 -0.87 8.46 -8.26
N ARG A 82 -1.35 7.56 -9.13
CA ARG A 82 -2.17 7.93 -10.29
C ARG A 82 -3.47 7.12 -10.29
N ARG A 83 -4.60 7.78 -10.55
CA ARG A 83 -5.88 7.07 -10.70
C ARG A 83 -5.78 6.04 -11.84
N GLY A 84 -6.28 4.83 -11.60
CA GLY A 84 -6.18 3.72 -12.54
C GLY A 84 -4.86 2.95 -12.49
N GLN A 85 -3.93 3.34 -11.60
CA GLN A 85 -2.65 2.67 -11.48
C GLN A 85 -2.82 1.28 -10.86
N ARG A 86 -2.47 0.25 -11.63
CA ARG A 86 -2.60 -1.15 -11.23
C ARG A 86 -1.24 -1.72 -10.85
N GLY A 87 -1.20 -2.49 -9.77
CA GLY A 87 0.05 -3.08 -9.32
C GLY A 87 -0.06 -3.79 -7.99
N LEU A 88 1.08 -4.34 -7.59
CA LEU A 88 1.25 -4.98 -6.30
C LEU A 88 1.57 -3.90 -5.27
N TRP A 89 0.77 -3.85 -4.21
CA TRP A 89 0.89 -2.91 -3.11
C TRP A 89 1.36 -3.65 -1.86
N LEU A 90 2.49 -3.23 -1.30
CA LEU A 90 3.11 -3.80 -0.09
C LEU A 90 2.93 -2.81 1.07
N LEU A 91 1.86 -2.97 1.81
CA LEU A 91 1.33 -1.99 2.74
C LEU A 91 1.71 -2.31 4.19
N ARG A 92 2.01 -1.26 4.97
CA ARG A 92 2.12 -1.37 6.43
C ARG A 92 0.93 -0.79 7.13
N LEU A 93 0.61 -1.28 8.31
CA LEU A 93 -0.34 -0.61 9.18
C LEU A 93 0.25 0.74 9.59
N ASP A 94 -0.57 1.78 9.54
CA ASP A 94 -0.18 3.11 9.99
C ASP A 94 -0.04 3.13 11.51
N PRO A 95 1.17 3.33 12.07
CA PRO A 95 1.38 3.31 13.52
C PRO A 95 0.69 4.47 14.24
N GLY A 96 0.37 5.56 13.53
CA GLY A 96 -0.39 6.70 14.07
C GLY A 96 -1.86 6.73 13.63
N GLY A 97 -2.34 5.69 12.96
CA GLY A 97 -3.68 5.61 12.39
C GLY A 97 -4.63 4.74 13.21
N SER A 98 -5.93 4.94 13.00
CA SER A 98 -6.94 3.98 13.44
C SER A 98 -6.73 2.63 12.73
N SER A 99 -7.10 1.54 13.39
CA SER A 99 -7.11 0.19 12.80
C SER A 99 -7.72 0.21 11.40
N GLY A 100 -6.99 -0.31 10.40
CA GLY A 100 -7.45 -0.39 9.01
C GLY A 100 -6.92 0.69 8.05
N ILE A 101 -6.10 1.64 8.52
CA ILE A 101 -5.36 2.58 7.64
C ILE A 101 -3.94 2.07 7.42
N TYR A 102 -3.50 2.11 6.17
CA TYR A 102 -2.19 1.61 5.75
C TYR A 102 -1.26 2.70 5.19
N LEU A 103 0.01 2.36 5.02
CA LEU A 103 1.07 3.20 4.46
C LEU A 103 1.79 2.50 3.32
N ALA A 104 2.02 3.24 2.23
CA ALA A 104 3.00 2.94 1.19
C ALA A 104 4.15 3.97 1.27
N ASP A 105 4.84 3.98 2.41
CA ASP A 105 5.84 4.97 2.83
C ASP A 105 7.20 4.89 2.09
N HIS A 106 7.30 4.06 1.04
CA HIS A 106 8.53 3.90 0.28
C HIS A 106 8.26 3.48 -1.18
N PRO A 107 9.04 3.92 -2.18
CA PRO A 107 8.79 3.59 -3.58
C PRO A 107 8.82 2.09 -3.89
N GLN A 108 9.63 1.32 -3.15
CA GLN A 108 9.70 -0.14 -3.31
C GLN A 108 8.43 -0.87 -2.87
N ARG A 109 7.48 -0.19 -2.21
CA ARG A 109 6.19 -0.75 -1.76
C ARG A 109 5.13 -0.82 -2.85
N PHE A 110 5.46 -0.36 -4.05
CA PHE A 110 4.59 -0.49 -5.20
C PHE A 110 5.35 -1.12 -6.37
N VAL A 111 4.73 -2.10 -7.02
CA VAL A 111 5.25 -2.70 -8.25
C VAL A 111 4.19 -2.57 -9.34
N PRO A 112 4.42 -1.74 -10.38
CA PRO A 112 3.46 -1.55 -11.46
C PRO A 112 3.27 -2.84 -12.25
N ALA A 113 2.01 -3.23 -12.45
CA ALA A 113 1.66 -4.47 -13.16
C ALA A 113 2.11 -4.44 -14.63
N ASP A 114 2.11 -3.27 -15.24
CA ASP A 114 2.45 -2.98 -16.63
C ASP A 114 3.97 -2.92 -16.89
N LYS A 115 4.80 -2.79 -15.85
CA LYS A 115 6.25 -2.55 -16.01
C LYS A 115 7.14 -3.62 -15.45
N ASP A 116 6.68 -4.39 -14.45
CA ASP A 116 7.55 -5.31 -13.73
C ASP A 116 6.83 -6.59 -13.28
N ALA A 117 6.25 -7.30 -14.26
CA ALA A 117 5.61 -8.60 -14.04
C ALA A 117 6.58 -9.63 -13.44
N GLY A 118 7.87 -9.56 -13.77
CA GLY A 118 8.90 -10.47 -13.26
C GLY A 118 9.09 -10.34 -11.74
N ARG A 119 9.15 -9.11 -11.22
CA ARG A 119 9.22 -8.88 -9.77
C ARG A 119 7.94 -9.29 -9.05
N ILE A 120 6.76 -9.07 -9.64
CA ILE A 120 5.49 -9.54 -9.06
C ILE A 120 5.50 -11.07 -8.93
N ALA A 121 5.90 -11.79 -9.97
CA ALA A 121 5.99 -13.25 -9.94
C ALA A 121 6.97 -13.75 -8.86
N ARG A 122 8.13 -13.09 -8.72
CA ARG A 122 9.12 -13.40 -7.68
C ARG A 122 8.55 -13.20 -6.27
N LEU A 123 7.92 -12.06 -6.01
CA LEU A 123 7.32 -11.74 -4.71
C LEU A 123 6.20 -12.73 -4.34
N ARG A 124 5.37 -13.14 -5.31
CA ARG A 124 4.37 -14.20 -5.11
C ARG A 124 5.01 -15.54 -4.75
N ALA A 125 6.08 -15.93 -5.45
CA ALA A 125 6.77 -17.18 -5.19
C ALA A 125 7.40 -17.21 -3.80
N LEU A 126 7.93 -16.07 -3.32
CA LEU A 126 8.44 -15.95 -1.95
C LEU A 126 7.33 -16.06 -0.91
N LEU A 127 6.18 -15.42 -1.14
CA LEU A 127 5.03 -15.50 -0.23
C LEU A 127 4.51 -16.92 -0.05
N GLY A 128 4.45 -17.72 -1.13
CA GLY A 128 4.01 -19.12 -1.06
C GLY A 128 4.98 -20.07 -0.33
N ARG A 129 6.17 -19.60 0.08
CA ARG A 129 7.16 -20.37 0.84
C ARG A 129 7.17 -20.05 2.34
N THR A 130 6.41 -19.04 2.75
CA THR A 130 6.30 -18.55 4.15
C THR A 130 5.03 -19.02 4.80
#